data_AF-A0A950JK83-F1
#
_entry.id   AF-A0A950JK83-F1
#
_cell.length_a   1.000
_cell.length_b   1.000
_cell.length_c   1.000
_cell.angle_alpha   90.00
_cell.angle_beta   90.00
_cell.angle_gamma   90.00
#
_symmetry.space_group_name_H-M   'P 1'
#
loop_
_entity.id
_entity.type
_entity.pdbx_description
1 polymer ?
#
loop_
_entity_poly.entity_id
_entity_poly.type
_entity_poly.pdbx_seq_one_letter_code
_entity_poly.pdbx_strand_id
1 'polypeptide(L)'
;GGANDFIVVNGKKISSPIREEIVTIRGLVAGEYTVNVSHFIATTNAPVAAKVKVQKLNPTAQVVFDDTVFVDHTGDEKTAVRFTLDADGKVIDVNRRSKSLMDSFRNVNRNGVDLDPKTHYVKQL
;
A
#
# COMPACT_ATOMS: atom_id res chain seq x y z
N GLY A 1 8.33 -3.33 -13.08
CA GLY A 1 8.09 -1.94 -13.53
C GLY A 1 9.44 -1.28 -13.74
N GLY A 2 9.73 -0.80 -14.95
CA GLY A 2 11.04 -0.22 -15.25
C GLY A 2 11.04 0.75 -16.43
N ALA A 3 9.87 1.24 -16.84
CA ALA A 3 9.76 1.97 -18.10
C ALA A 3 9.84 3.50 -17.99
N ASN A 4 9.71 4.10 -16.79
CA ASN A 4 9.53 5.55 -16.67
C ASN A 4 10.40 6.22 -15.58
N ASP A 5 11.69 5.90 -15.49
CA ASP A 5 12.58 6.38 -14.41
C ASP A 5 13.30 7.70 -14.74
N PHE A 6 12.69 8.65 -15.48
CA PHE A 6 13.34 9.92 -15.85
C PHE A 6 12.44 11.15 -15.66
N ILE A 7 13.01 12.23 -15.14
CA ILE A 7 12.44 13.58 -15.12
C ILE A 7 13.20 14.49 -16.09
N VAL A 8 12.53 15.51 -16.65
CA VAL A 8 13.18 16.51 -17.50
C VAL A 8 13.38 17.78 -16.70
N VAL A 9 14.64 18.20 -16.53
CA VAL A 9 15.00 19.47 -15.90
C VAL A 9 15.85 20.26 -16.90
N ASN A 10 15.43 21.48 -17.24
CA ASN A 10 16.10 22.32 -18.23
C ASN A 10 16.38 21.62 -19.58
N GLY A 11 15.43 20.80 -20.06
CA GLY A 11 15.55 20.06 -21.32
C GLY A 11 16.44 18.81 -21.27
N LYS A 12 17.08 18.51 -20.13
CA LYS A 12 17.91 17.31 -19.94
C LYS A 12 17.12 16.22 -19.20
N LYS A 13 17.16 14.99 -19.73
CA LYS A 13 16.65 13.80 -19.03
C LYS A 13 17.59 13.44 -17.88
N ILE A 14 17.06 13.40 -16.66
CA ILE A 14 17.76 13.01 -15.44
C ILE A 14 17.02 11.79 -14.88
N SER A 15 17.74 10.76 -14.44
CA SER A 15 17.13 9.62 -13.76
C SER A 15 16.37 10.12 -12.54
N SER A 16 15.10 9.73 -12.37
CA SER A 16 14.32 10.14 -11.19
C SER A 16 15.01 9.58 -9.94
N PRO A 17 15.51 10.42 -9.03
CA PRO A 17 16.12 9.95 -7.79
C PRO A 17 15.05 9.49 -6.78
N ILE A 18 13.78 9.78 -7.05
CA ILE A 18 12.66 9.57 -6.15
C ILE A 18 11.75 8.49 -6.75
N ARG A 19 11.57 7.40 -6.01
CA ARG A 19 10.58 6.36 -6.26
C ARG A 19 9.51 6.47 -5.19
N GLU A 20 8.47 7.25 -5.47
CA GLU A 20 7.40 7.58 -4.53
C GLU A 20 6.04 7.25 -5.13
N GLU A 21 5.14 6.70 -4.30
CA GLU A 21 3.74 6.49 -4.62
C GLU A 21 2.88 7.25 -3.61
N ILE A 22 2.09 8.22 -4.10
CA ILE A 22 1.18 9.00 -3.27
C ILE A 22 -0.25 8.54 -3.55
N VAL A 23 -0.91 7.99 -2.54
CA VAL A 23 -2.31 7.60 -2.60
C VAL A 23 -3.14 8.59 -1.78
N THR A 24 -4.17 9.17 -2.41
CA THR A 24 -5.13 10.05 -1.73
C THR A 24 -6.48 9.37 -1.64
N ILE A 25 -6.97 9.16 -0.41
CA ILE A 25 -8.33 8.69 -0.15
C ILE A 25 -9.24 9.91 0.03
N ARG A 26 -10.35 9.97 -0.71
CA ARG A 26 -11.35 11.03 -0.60
C ARG A 26 -12.67 10.46 -0.09
N GLY A 27 -13.38 11.26 0.69
CA GLY A 27 -14.57 10.82 1.41
C GLY A 27 -14.22 10.16 2.74
N LEU A 28 -15.17 10.22 3.67
CA LEU A 28 -15.04 9.63 4.99
C LEU A 28 -15.78 8.30 5.01
N VAL A 29 -15.04 7.20 5.12
CA VAL A 29 -15.60 5.85 5.29
C VAL A 29 -15.04 5.28 6.59
N ALA A 30 -15.93 4.98 7.53
CA ALA A 30 -15.56 4.28 8.77
C ALA A 30 -15.08 2.86 8.46
N GLY A 31 -14.10 2.39 9.23
CA GLY A 31 -13.59 1.04 9.10
C GLY A 31 -12.09 0.92 9.28
N GLU A 32 -11.59 -0.30 9.08
CA GLU A 32 -10.17 -0.63 9.17
C GLU A 32 -9.48 -0.42 7.81
N TYR A 33 -8.39 0.32 7.84
CA TYR A 33 -7.48 0.52 6.72
C TYR A 33 -6.18 -0.22 7.01
N THR A 34 -5.68 -0.94 6.01
CA THR A 34 -4.43 -1.70 6.09
C THR A 34 -3.50 -1.26 4.97
N VAL A 35 -2.29 -0.84 5.32
CA VAL A 35 -1.25 -0.48 4.35
C VAL A 35 -0.18 -1.57 4.40
N ASN A 36 0.00 -2.25 3.28
CA ASN A 36 1.06 -3.24 3.11
C ASN A 36 2.09 -2.74 2.09
N VAL A 37 3.35 -3.12 2.31
CA VAL A 37 4.44 -3.00 1.35
C VAL A 37 4.70 -4.38 0.77
N SER A 38 4.69 -4.51 -0.55
CA SER A 38 4.94 -5.77 -1.24
C SER A 38 6.18 -5.67 -2.14
N HIS A 39 7.06 -6.65 -2.01
CA HIS A 39 8.22 -6.83 -2.87
C HIS A 39 7.90 -7.84 -3.97
N PHE A 40 7.26 -7.36 -5.05
CA PHE A 40 6.75 -8.27 -6.09
C PHE A 40 7.84 -9.17 -6.71
N ILE A 41 8.99 -8.59 -7.09
CA ILE A 41 10.16 -9.32 -7.59
C ILE A 41 11.41 -8.69 -6.99
N ALA A 42 12.20 -9.48 -6.28
CA ALA A 42 13.53 -9.12 -5.82
C ALA A 42 14.55 -9.35 -6.94
N THR A 43 15.14 -8.26 -7.44
CA THR A 43 16.22 -8.30 -8.45
C THR A 43 17.61 -8.31 -7.81
N THR A 44 17.67 -8.14 -6.49
CA THR A 44 18.90 -8.11 -5.69
C THR A 44 18.67 -8.88 -4.39
N ASN A 45 19.74 -9.40 -3.78
CA ASN A 45 19.68 -10.09 -2.48
C ASN A 45 19.73 -9.14 -1.27
N ALA A 46 19.53 -7.84 -1.48
CA ALA A 46 19.53 -6.84 -0.43
C ALA A 46 18.08 -6.49 -0.02
N PRO A 47 17.78 -6.34 1.29
CA PRO A 47 16.50 -5.79 1.73
C PRO A 47 16.25 -4.40 1.15
N VAL A 48 15.01 -4.16 0.75
CA VAL A 48 14.54 -2.87 0.25
C VAL A 48 13.83 -2.15 1.38
N ALA A 49 14.28 -0.94 1.71
CA ALA A 49 13.64 -0.06 2.67
C ALA A 49 12.56 0.78 1.99
N ALA A 50 11.33 0.72 2.50
CA ALA A 50 10.22 1.57 2.07
C ALA A 50 9.76 2.46 3.23
N LYS A 51 9.84 3.78 3.04
CA LYS A 51 9.30 4.74 4.01
C LYS A 51 7.80 4.90 3.77
N VAL A 52 7.00 4.69 4.82
CA VAL A 52 5.54 4.79 4.76
C VAL A 52 5.08 5.88 5.69
N LYS A 53 4.35 6.87 5.15
CA LYS A 53 3.76 7.96 5.91
C LYS A 53 2.27 8.06 5.64
N VAL A 54 1.46 8.05 6.68
CA VAL A 54 0.01 8.24 6.61
C VAL A 54 -0.35 9.55 7.29
N GLN A 55 -0.99 10.45 6.53
CA GLN A 55 -1.40 11.76 7.02
C GLN A 55 -2.89 11.97 6.79
N LYS A 56 -3.60 12.37 7.83
CA LYS A 56 -4.94 12.92 7.73
C LYS A 56 -4.80 14.44 7.51
N LEU A 57 -5.38 14.98 6.44
CA LEU A 57 -5.14 16.39 6.06
C LEU A 57 -6.19 17.38 6.57
N ASN A 58 -7.46 16.97 6.69
CA ASN A 58 -8.58 17.84 7.10
C ASN A 58 -9.20 17.35 8.42
N PRO A 59 -9.60 18.23 9.35
CA PRO A 59 -9.50 19.70 9.29
C PRO A 59 -8.09 20.26 9.55
N THR A 60 -7.18 19.45 10.09
CA THR A 60 -5.77 19.80 10.29
C THR A 60 -4.88 18.61 9.89
N ALA A 61 -3.65 18.91 9.47
CA ALA A 61 -2.67 17.89 9.12
C ALA A 61 -2.21 17.13 10.38
N GLN A 62 -2.58 15.86 10.48
CA GLN A 62 -2.19 14.93 11.53
C GLN A 62 -1.39 13.77 10.94
N VAL A 63 -0.22 13.48 11.51
CA VAL A 63 0.54 12.27 11.18
C VAL A 63 -0.04 11.11 11.98
N VAL A 64 -0.56 10.11 11.27
CA VAL A 64 -1.11 8.88 11.86
C VAL A 64 -0.01 7.82 11.99
N PHE A 65 0.91 7.79 11.04
CA PHE A 65 2.02 6.85 10.99
C PHE A 65 3.17 7.43 10.16
N ASP A 66 4.42 7.20 10.58
CA ASP A 66 5.64 7.53 9.84
C ASP A 66 6.73 6.56 10.29
N ASP A 67 7.03 5.53 9.49
CA ASP A 67 8.06 4.55 9.78
C ASP A 67 8.60 3.91 8.50
N THR A 68 9.69 3.15 8.62
CA THR A 68 10.30 2.37 7.54
C THR A 68 9.95 0.89 7.66
N VAL A 69 9.62 0.27 6.53
CA VAL A 69 9.37 -1.17 6.40
C VAL A 69 10.44 -1.77 5.49
N PHE A 70 11.04 -2.87 5.91
CA PHE A 70 12.04 -3.59 5.13
C PHE A 70 11.44 -4.86 4.55
N VAL A 71 11.49 -5.02 3.23
CA VAL A 71 11.07 -6.24 2.53
C VAL A 71 12.27 -6.86 1.83
N ASP A 72 12.44 -8.19 1.91
CA ASP A 72 13.75 -8.81 1.65
C ASP A 72 13.79 -9.87 0.55
N HIS A 73 12.66 -10.43 0.13
CA HIS A 73 12.61 -11.43 -0.94
C HIS A 73 11.42 -11.24 -1.88
N THR A 74 11.47 -11.92 -3.03
CA THR A 74 10.37 -11.97 -4.00
C THR A 74 9.10 -12.49 -3.35
N GLY A 75 7.99 -11.77 -3.49
CA GLY A 75 6.70 -12.11 -2.92
C GLY A 75 6.53 -11.71 -1.46
N ASP A 76 7.53 -11.10 -0.83
CA ASP A 76 7.41 -10.61 0.55
C ASP A 76 6.32 -9.54 0.64
N GLU A 77 5.51 -9.60 1.69
CA GLU A 77 4.44 -8.66 1.99
C GLU A 77 4.46 -8.36 3.48
N LYS A 78 4.62 -7.08 3.84
CA LYS A 78 4.62 -6.64 5.23
C LYS A 78 3.60 -5.55 5.46
N THR A 79 2.81 -5.72 6.52
CA THR A 79 1.91 -4.68 7.02
C THR A 79 2.72 -3.55 7.67
N ALA A 80 2.68 -2.38 7.05
CA ALA A 80 3.28 -1.16 7.59
C ALA A 80 2.46 -0.67 8.80
N VAL A 81 1.16 -0.46 8.56
CA VAL A 81 0.22 0.06 9.54
C VAL A 81 -1.19 -0.43 9.26
N ARG A 82 -1.93 -0.66 10.35
CA ARG A 82 -3.38 -0.79 10.36
C ARG A 82 -3.94 0.31 11.23
N PHE A 83 -4.90 1.05 10.72
CA PHE A 83 -5.58 2.08 11.47
C PHE A 83 -7.09 2.00 11.27
N THR A 84 -7.85 2.34 12.30
CA THR A 84 -9.31 2.34 12.24
C THR A 84 -9.83 3.75 12.31
N LEU A 85 -10.74 4.09 11.40
CA LEU A 85 -11.49 5.34 11.43
C LEU A 85 -12.92 5.09 11.94
N ASP A 86 -13.42 5.98 12.79
CA ASP A 86 -14.85 6.04 13.11
C ASP A 86 -15.64 6.81 12.04
N ALA A 87 -16.96 6.93 12.25
CA ALA A 87 -17.87 7.61 11.34
C ALA A 87 -17.64 9.13 11.23
N ASP A 88 -16.91 9.73 12.18
CA ASP A 88 -16.50 11.13 12.19
C ASP A 88 -15.06 11.32 11.65
N GLY A 89 -14.42 10.22 11.25
CA GLY A 89 -13.08 10.18 10.67
C GLY A 89 -11.97 10.32 11.68
N LYS A 90 -12.27 10.17 12.97
CA LYS A 90 -11.25 10.10 14.01
C LYS A 90 -10.53 8.76 13.92
N VAL A 91 -9.21 8.80 14.06
CA VAL A 91 -8.39 7.60 14.21
C VAL A 91 -8.61 7.07 15.63
N ILE A 92 -9.18 5.86 15.75
CA ILE A 92 -9.51 5.24 17.04
C ILE A 92 -8.61 4.07 17.41
N ASP A 93 -7.88 3.50 16.46
CA ASP A 93 -6.87 2.47 16.69
C ASP A 93 -5.75 2.60 15.66
N VAL A 94 -4.51 2.34 16.09
CA VAL A 94 -3.33 2.25 15.23
C VAL A 94 -2.46 1.09 15.74
N ASN A 95 -2.21 0.11 14.88
CA ASN A 95 -1.41 -1.05 15.23
C ASN A 95 -0.65 -1.59 14.01
N ARG A 96 0.25 -2.55 14.24
CA ARG A 96 1.08 -3.18 13.20
C ARG A 96 0.83 -4.69 13.07
N ARG A 97 -0.36 -5.15 13.47
CA ARG A 97 -0.71 -6.58 13.40
C ARG A 97 -0.72 -7.02 11.94
N SER A 98 0.05 -8.05 11.61
CA SER A 98 0.13 -8.56 10.24
C SER A 98 -1.25 -8.94 9.68
N LYS A 99 -1.50 -8.57 8.42
CA LYS A 99 -2.68 -8.95 7.64
C LYS A 99 -2.27 -8.98 6.16
N SER A 100 -2.22 -10.17 5.56
CA SER A 100 -1.94 -10.29 4.12
C SER A 100 -3.14 -9.77 3.32
N LEU A 101 -2.88 -8.82 2.42
CA LEU A 101 -3.89 -8.39 1.45
C LEU A 101 -3.91 -9.38 0.27
N MET A 102 -2.76 -9.92 -0.11
CA MET A 102 -2.67 -10.90 -1.21
C MET A 102 -3.52 -12.15 -0.95
N ASP A 103 -3.48 -12.71 0.27
CA ASP A 103 -4.30 -13.88 0.62
C ASP A 103 -5.78 -13.52 0.82
N SER A 104 -6.05 -12.30 1.29
CA SER A 104 -7.42 -11.79 1.45
C SER A 104 -8.17 -11.69 0.11
N PHE A 105 -7.47 -11.40 -1.00
CA PHE A 105 -8.06 -11.38 -2.34
C PHE A 105 -8.15 -12.77 -2.98
N ARG A 106 -7.29 -13.73 -2.58
CA ARG A 106 -7.35 -15.11 -3.07
C ARG A 106 -8.51 -15.90 -2.45
N ASN A 107 -8.92 -15.53 -1.23
CA ASN A 107 -9.98 -16.23 -0.52
C ASN A 107 -11.35 -15.56 -0.72
N VAL A 108 -12.02 -15.94 -1.80
CA VAL A 108 -13.35 -15.43 -2.23
C VAL A 108 -14.45 -15.66 -1.17
N ASN A 109 -14.29 -16.64 -0.28
CA ASN A 109 -15.34 -17.03 0.67
C ASN A 109 -15.37 -16.23 1.98
N ARG A 110 -14.43 -15.31 2.23
CA ARG A 110 -14.35 -14.60 3.53
C ARG A 110 -14.54 -13.08 3.48
N ASN A 111 -14.52 -12.47 2.30
CA ASN A 111 -14.58 -11.02 2.17
C ASN A 111 -15.70 -10.65 1.20
N GLY A 112 -16.73 -9.96 1.72
CA GLY A 112 -17.96 -9.57 1.00
C GLY A 112 -17.78 -8.55 -0.13
N VAL A 113 -16.82 -8.78 -1.01
CA VAL A 113 -16.78 -8.20 -2.36
C VAL A 113 -17.37 -9.27 -3.27
N ASP A 114 -18.62 -9.06 -3.68
CA ASP A 114 -19.31 -9.87 -4.68
C ASP A 114 -18.53 -9.76 -6.01
N LEU A 115 -17.59 -10.68 -6.22
CA LEU A 115 -16.93 -10.85 -7.50
C LEU A 115 -17.94 -11.52 -8.42
N ASP A 116 -18.49 -10.74 -9.36
CA ASP A 116 -19.46 -11.20 -10.35
C ASP A 116 -19.02 -12.56 -10.94
N PRO A 117 -19.85 -13.62 -10.80
CA PRO A 117 -19.56 -14.96 -11.32
C PRO A 117 -19.26 -15.00 -12.83
N LYS A 118 -19.55 -13.93 -13.57
CA LYS A 118 -19.26 -13.79 -15.00
C LYS A 118 -17.80 -13.46 -15.33
N THR A 119 -16.95 -13.18 -14.35
CA THR A 119 -15.56 -12.75 -14.62
C THR A 119 -14.57 -13.88 -14.91
N HIS A 120 -14.98 -15.16 -14.83
CA HIS A 120 -14.26 -16.36 -15.34
C HIS A 120 -12.71 -16.27 -15.32
N TYR A 121 -12.12 -15.90 -14.18
CA TYR A 121 -10.67 -15.96 -14.01
C TYR A 121 -10.24 -17.42 -13.86
N VAL A 122 -9.92 -18.05 -14.98
CA VAL A 122 -9.29 -19.37 -15.02
C VAL A 122 -7.81 -19.20 -14.74
N LYS A 123 -7.35 -19.76 -13.62
CA LYS A 123 -5.94 -19.81 -13.22
C LYS A 123 -5.20 -20.77 -14.16
N GLN A 124 -4.40 -20.26 -15.08
CA GLN A 124 -3.42 -21.08 -15.80
C GLN A 124 -2.17 -21.24 -14.92
N LEU A 125 -1.75 -22.50 -14.76
CA LEU A 125 -0.61 -22.96 -13.96
C LEU A 125 0.72 -22.48 -14.55
#